data_AF-A0A9P9A2V1-F1
#
_entry.id   AF-A0A9P9A2V1-F1
#
_cell.length_a   1.000
_cell.length_b   1.000
_cell.length_c   1.000
_cell.angle_alpha   90.00
_cell.angle_beta   90.00
_cell.angle_gamma   90.00
#
_symmetry.space_group_name_H-M   'P 1'
#
loop_
_entity.id
_entity.type
_entity.pdbx_description
1 polymer ?
#
loop_
_entity_poly.entity_id
_entity_poly.type
_entity_poly.pdbx_seq_one_letter_code
_entity_poly.pdbx_strand_id
1 'polypeptide(L)'
;MPLPSIETQVKVASEAADRFVEHYYDALNKHHRGTQLSQFYVSTSAKLTGAGLKPDISINGHVCAAGVPELEELIEKQGRPVHFEVQSVDAHPINPHYVLGSTNPEAQNDKGDKLSFTIQVGGTVKFGKGEDGTIRAFNDAFMLVPHWEAQGRNAARTLQRWLIVSQNSRYL
;
A
#
# COMPACT_ATOMS: atom_id res chain seq x y z
N MET A 1 -10.30 9.19 25.18
CA MET A 1 -10.85 7.88 24.77
C MET A 1 -9.72 6.86 24.82
N PRO A 2 -9.98 5.58 25.13
CA PRO A 2 -8.93 4.57 25.15
C PRO A 2 -8.41 4.26 23.73
N LEU A 3 -7.30 3.53 23.67
CA LEU A 3 -6.79 2.90 22.45
C LEU A 3 -7.77 1.82 21.95
N PRO A 4 -7.74 1.47 20.65
CA PRO A 4 -8.61 0.43 20.11
C PRO A 4 -8.31 -0.94 20.75
N SER A 5 -9.35 -1.74 20.98
CA SER A 5 -9.17 -3.12 21.45
C SER A 5 -8.44 -3.97 20.42
N ILE A 6 -7.82 -5.07 20.83
CA ILE A 6 -7.13 -5.99 19.90
C ILE A 6 -8.08 -6.47 18.79
N GLU A 7 -9.32 -6.78 19.14
CA GLU A 7 -10.35 -7.18 18.17
C GLU A 7 -10.61 -6.08 17.14
N THR A 8 -10.73 -4.82 17.57
CA THR A 8 -10.89 -3.69 16.65
C THR A 8 -9.66 -3.50 15.77
N GLN A 9 -8.46 -3.68 16.32
CA GLN A 9 -7.22 -3.56 15.55
C GLN A 9 -7.13 -4.60 14.44
N VAL A 10 -7.38 -5.88 14.78
CA VAL A 10 -7.38 -6.98 13.80
C VAL A 10 -8.43 -6.74 12.73
N LYS A 11 -9.67 -6.43 13.14
CA LYS A 11 -10.76 -6.17 12.19
C LYS A 11 -10.43 -5.05 11.20
N VAL A 12 -9.96 -3.91 11.70
CA VAL A 12 -9.65 -2.76 10.83
C VAL A 12 -8.48 -3.07 9.90
N ALA A 13 -7.43 -3.74 10.39
CA ALA A 13 -6.29 -4.13 9.57
C ALA A 13 -6.69 -5.11 8.47
N SER A 14 -7.49 -6.15 8.77
CA SER A 14 -7.97 -7.12 7.79
C SER A 14 -8.86 -6.47 6.73
N GLU A 15 -9.88 -5.70 7.13
CA GLU A 15 -10.77 -5.03 6.17
C GLU A 15 -10.04 -4.00 5.30
N ALA A 16 -9.06 -3.31 5.86
CA ALA A 16 -8.25 -2.36 5.11
C ALA A 16 -7.30 -3.07 4.14
N ALA A 17 -6.74 -4.21 4.53
CA ALA A 17 -5.85 -5.01 3.68
C ALA A 17 -6.59 -5.57 2.46
N ASP A 18 -7.77 -6.14 2.64
CA ASP A 18 -8.57 -6.68 1.53
C ASP A 18 -8.84 -5.61 0.47
N ARG A 19 -9.33 -4.45 0.90
CA ARG A 19 -9.62 -3.31 0.00
C ARG A 19 -8.36 -2.75 -0.66
N PHE A 20 -7.28 -2.64 0.10
CA PHE A 20 -6.01 -2.15 -0.43
C PHE A 20 -5.48 -3.06 -1.53
N VAL A 21 -5.43 -4.37 -1.27
CA VAL A 21 -4.93 -5.37 -2.23
C VAL A 21 -5.79 -5.38 -3.48
N GLU A 22 -7.12 -5.40 -3.35
CA GLU A 22 -8.03 -5.34 -4.50
C GLU A 22 -7.73 -4.11 -5.38
N HIS A 23 -7.66 -2.92 -4.78
CA HIS A 23 -7.44 -1.69 -5.52
C HIS A 23 -6.02 -1.56 -6.08
N TYR A 24 -5.00 -1.93 -5.31
CA TYR A 24 -3.60 -1.78 -5.71
C TYR A 24 -3.25 -2.72 -6.86
N TYR A 25 -3.64 -4.00 -6.79
CA TYR A 25 -3.32 -4.95 -7.86
C TYR A 25 -4.21 -4.75 -9.09
N ASP A 26 -5.44 -4.25 -8.95
CA ASP A 26 -6.23 -3.79 -10.09
C ASP A 26 -5.54 -2.61 -10.80
N ALA A 27 -5.05 -1.62 -10.03
CA ALA A 27 -4.31 -0.49 -10.56
C ALA A 27 -2.98 -0.92 -11.21
N LEU A 28 -2.23 -1.83 -10.59
CA LEU A 28 -0.97 -2.36 -11.13
C LEU A 28 -1.20 -3.09 -12.46
N ASN A 29 -2.23 -3.95 -12.52
CA ASN A 29 -2.63 -4.64 -13.74
C ASN A 29 -3.13 -3.67 -14.83
N LYS A 30 -3.65 -2.51 -14.45
CA LYS A 30 -4.11 -1.43 -15.34
C LYS A 30 -3.09 -0.33 -15.59
N HIS A 31 -1.89 -0.40 -15.01
CA HIS A 31 -0.88 0.67 -15.08
C HIS A 31 -0.59 1.09 -16.53
N HIS A 32 -0.47 0.09 -17.41
CA HIS A 32 -0.25 0.28 -18.85
C HIS A 32 -1.35 1.11 -19.57
N ARG A 33 -2.51 1.31 -18.94
CA ARG A 33 -3.65 2.13 -19.40
C ARG A 33 -3.69 3.52 -18.76
N GLY A 34 -2.64 3.93 -18.06
CA GLY A 34 -2.50 5.25 -17.45
C GLY A 34 -2.98 5.35 -16.00
N THR A 35 -3.25 4.22 -15.34
CA THR A 35 -3.51 4.22 -13.89
C THR A 35 -2.23 4.52 -13.14
N GLN A 36 -2.22 5.59 -12.34
CA GLN A 36 -1.06 5.99 -11.54
C GLN A 36 -1.03 5.23 -10.21
N LEU A 37 0.14 4.74 -9.83
CA LEU A 37 0.35 4.06 -8.55
C LEU A 37 0.66 5.06 -7.43
N SER A 38 1.10 6.26 -7.76
CA SER A 38 1.40 7.36 -6.83
C SER A 38 0.33 7.57 -5.74
N GLN A 39 -0.96 7.44 -6.09
CA GLN A 39 -2.10 7.59 -5.18
C GLN A 39 -2.10 6.64 -3.97
N PHE A 40 -1.35 5.53 -4.02
CA PHE A 40 -1.25 4.57 -2.92
C PHE A 40 -0.13 4.90 -1.95
N TYR A 41 0.78 5.82 -2.27
CA TYR A 41 1.98 6.09 -1.45
C TYR A 41 1.88 7.38 -0.67
N VAL A 42 2.61 7.43 0.45
CA VAL A 42 2.70 8.60 1.33
C VAL A 42 3.19 9.87 0.62
N SER A 43 3.85 9.75 -0.53
CA SER A 43 4.31 10.89 -1.35
C SER A 43 3.18 11.81 -1.82
N THR A 44 1.93 11.34 -1.82
CA THR A 44 0.76 12.16 -2.20
C THR A 44 0.12 12.90 -1.04
N SER A 45 0.48 12.59 0.21
CA SER A 45 -0.03 13.28 1.40
C SER A 45 0.91 14.43 1.77
N ALA A 46 0.39 15.66 1.73
CA ALA A 46 1.12 16.85 2.14
C ALA A 46 1.46 16.80 3.64
N LYS A 47 0.57 16.22 4.46
CA LYS A 47 0.79 16.08 5.90
C LYS A 47 1.92 15.09 6.24
N LEU A 48 1.94 13.93 5.57
CA LEU A 48 2.97 12.93 5.81
C LEU A 48 4.33 13.39 5.26
N THR A 49 4.37 13.95 4.04
CA THR A 49 5.60 14.50 3.46
C THR A 49 6.13 15.71 4.26
N GLY A 50 5.25 16.58 4.75
CA GLY A 50 5.61 17.67 5.67
C GLY A 50 6.19 17.19 7.01
N ALA A 51 5.82 15.99 7.45
CA ALA A 51 6.42 15.31 8.60
C ALA A 51 7.72 14.55 8.26
N GLY A 52 8.25 14.71 7.04
CA GLY A 52 9.50 14.12 6.60
C GLY A 52 9.39 12.69 6.05
N LEU A 53 8.17 12.16 5.89
CA LEU A 53 8.00 10.81 5.34
C LEU A 53 8.24 10.78 3.84
N LYS A 54 8.99 9.76 3.42
CA LYS A 54 9.19 9.36 2.02
C LYS A 54 8.94 7.86 1.93
N PRO A 55 8.33 7.36 0.85
CA PRO A 55 8.13 5.94 0.70
C PRO A 55 9.48 5.23 0.52
N ASP A 56 9.69 4.17 1.28
CA ASP A 56 10.82 3.24 1.09
C ASP A 56 10.38 2.09 0.19
N ILE A 57 10.97 1.96 -0.99
CA ILE A 57 10.52 1.02 -2.02
C ILE A 57 11.71 0.19 -2.49
N SER A 58 11.59 -1.13 -2.43
CA SER A 58 12.57 -2.07 -2.97
C SER A 58 11.88 -3.16 -3.79
N ILE A 59 12.31 -3.36 -5.03
CA ILE A 59 11.80 -4.41 -5.93
C ILE A 59 12.95 -5.34 -6.31
N ASN A 60 12.84 -6.63 -6.00
CA ASN A 60 13.88 -7.63 -6.23
C ASN A 60 15.26 -7.29 -5.63
N GLY A 61 15.27 -6.50 -4.56
CA GLY A 61 16.50 -6.00 -3.91
C GLY A 61 17.07 -4.73 -4.55
N HIS A 62 16.46 -4.21 -5.64
CA HIS A 62 16.75 -2.89 -6.17
C HIS A 62 15.98 -1.83 -5.38
N VAL A 63 16.71 -0.95 -4.70
CA VAL A 63 16.11 0.17 -3.95
C VAL A 63 15.77 1.29 -4.92
N CYS A 64 14.50 1.69 -4.97
CA CYS A 64 14.02 2.80 -5.80
C CYS A 64 14.29 4.13 -5.09
N ALA A 65 15.50 4.67 -5.25
CA ALA A 65 15.94 5.90 -4.57
C ALA A 65 15.12 7.14 -4.95
N ALA A 66 14.58 7.20 -6.17
CA ALA A 66 13.69 8.28 -6.59
C ALA A 66 12.22 8.06 -6.18
N GLY A 67 11.91 6.97 -5.47
CA GLY A 67 10.58 6.64 -4.97
C GLY A 67 9.66 6.14 -6.07
N VAL A 68 8.39 6.57 -6.03
CA VAL A 68 7.34 6.06 -6.92
C VAL A 68 7.60 6.25 -8.42
N PRO A 69 8.14 7.39 -8.90
CA PRO A 69 8.45 7.55 -10.32
C PRO A 69 9.40 6.48 -10.88
N GLU A 70 10.41 6.07 -10.10
CA GLU A 70 11.33 5.01 -10.50
C GLU A 70 10.66 3.62 -10.46
N LEU A 71 9.77 3.38 -9.50
CA LEU A 71 8.93 2.18 -9.49
C LEU A 71 8.08 2.08 -10.76
N GLU A 72 7.39 3.15 -11.14
CA GLU A 72 6.56 3.18 -12.36
C GLU A 72 7.41 2.97 -13.62
N GLU A 73 8.63 3.55 -13.67
CA GLU A 73 9.57 3.30 -14.75
C GLU A 73 10.03 1.83 -14.82
N LEU A 74 10.31 1.21 -13.67
CA LEU A 74 10.67 -0.21 -13.61
C LEU A 74 9.52 -1.11 -14.07
N ILE A 75 8.28 -0.81 -13.68
CA ILE A 75 7.08 -1.53 -14.13
C ILE A 75 6.93 -1.42 -15.65
N GLU A 76 7.14 -0.25 -16.23
CA GLU A 76 7.11 -0.09 -17.70
C GLU A 76 8.23 -0.88 -18.40
N LYS A 77 9.42 -0.93 -17.80
CA LYS A 77 10.57 -1.72 -18.32
C LYS A 77 10.36 -3.24 -18.24
N GLN A 78 9.46 -3.75 -17.38
CA GLN A 78 9.15 -5.19 -17.32
C GLN A 78 8.56 -5.73 -18.63
N GLY A 79 8.12 -4.85 -19.53
CA GLY A 79 7.49 -5.23 -20.79
C GLY A 79 6.01 -5.53 -20.61
N ARG A 80 5.36 -5.96 -21.69
CA ARG A 80 3.90 -6.17 -21.71
C ARG A 80 3.52 -7.44 -22.47
N PRO A 81 2.41 -8.11 -22.08
CA PRO A 81 1.59 -7.85 -20.90
C PRO A 81 2.21 -8.45 -19.62
N VAL A 82 1.85 -7.86 -18.48
CA VAL A 82 2.13 -8.39 -17.14
C VAL A 82 0.81 -8.47 -16.39
N HIS A 83 0.55 -9.58 -15.71
CA HIS A 83 -0.66 -9.77 -14.92
C HIS A 83 -0.35 -10.41 -13.58
N PHE A 84 -0.75 -9.74 -12.50
CA PHE A 84 -0.65 -10.21 -11.13
C PHE A 84 -1.97 -10.83 -10.69
N GLU A 85 -1.89 -12.03 -10.13
CA GLU A 85 -2.99 -12.75 -9.51
C GLU A 85 -2.64 -12.98 -8.04
N VAL A 86 -3.41 -12.36 -7.14
CA VAL A 86 -3.22 -12.49 -5.69
C VAL A 86 -3.89 -13.78 -5.21
N GLN A 87 -3.18 -14.54 -4.39
CA GLN A 87 -3.65 -15.84 -3.87
C GLN A 87 -3.74 -15.88 -2.34
N SER A 88 -2.94 -15.05 -1.65
CA SER A 88 -2.92 -14.98 -0.20
C SER A 88 -2.66 -13.55 0.26
N VAL A 89 -3.34 -13.16 1.33
CA VAL A 89 -3.19 -11.88 2.00
C VAL A 89 -3.18 -12.14 3.49
N ASP A 90 -2.25 -11.51 4.19
CA ASP A 90 -2.14 -11.54 5.64
C ASP A 90 -1.85 -10.13 6.15
N ALA A 91 -2.46 -9.75 7.28
CA ALA A 91 -2.42 -8.37 7.78
C ALA A 91 -2.22 -8.34 9.30
N HIS A 92 -1.30 -7.48 9.74
CA HIS A 92 -0.88 -7.40 11.14
C HIS A 92 -0.85 -5.95 11.64
N PRO A 93 -1.65 -5.59 12.66
CA PRO A 93 -1.53 -4.31 13.36
C PRO A 93 -0.13 -4.13 13.96
N ILE A 94 0.49 -2.98 13.72
CA ILE A 94 1.84 -2.65 14.24
C ILE A 94 1.79 -1.57 15.31
N ASN A 95 1.03 -0.50 15.06
CA ASN A 95 0.90 0.61 16.01
C ASN A 95 -0.58 1.05 16.08
N PRO A 96 -1.24 0.95 17.25
CA PRO A 96 -2.61 1.40 17.44
C PRO A 96 -2.79 2.93 17.49
N HIS A 97 -1.69 3.68 17.56
CA HIS A 97 -1.69 5.13 17.68
C HIS A 97 -0.55 5.72 16.85
N TYR A 98 -0.66 5.60 15.53
CA TYR A 98 0.21 6.29 14.61
C TYR A 98 -0.09 7.80 14.62
N VAL A 99 0.94 8.64 14.75
CA VAL A 99 0.76 10.09 14.95
C VAL A 99 1.61 10.98 14.04
N LEU A 100 2.56 10.43 13.27
CA LEU A 100 3.38 11.24 12.37
C LEU A 100 2.51 11.88 11.28
N GLY A 101 2.65 13.20 11.10
CA GLY A 101 1.80 13.99 10.20
C GLY A 101 0.37 14.22 10.70
N SER A 102 0.00 13.73 11.89
CA SER A 102 -1.33 13.93 12.45
C SER A 102 -1.53 15.37 12.91
N THR A 103 -2.72 15.93 12.67
CA THR A 103 -3.10 17.26 13.18
C THR A 103 -3.50 17.25 14.65
N ASN A 104 -3.66 16.06 15.24
CA ASN A 104 -4.01 15.91 16.66
C ASN A 104 -3.31 14.66 17.22
N PRO A 105 -1.98 14.72 17.46
CA PRO A 105 -1.20 13.56 17.86
C PRO A 105 -1.69 12.98 19.20
N GLU A 106 -2.00 13.82 20.19
CA GLU A 106 -2.41 13.40 21.54
C GLU A 106 -3.78 12.72 21.58
N ALA A 107 -4.68 13.02 20.65
CA ALA A 107 -6.00 12.41 20.67
C ALA A 107 -5.95 10.92 20.40
N GLN A 108 -6.35 10.12 21.38
CA GLN A 108 -6.62 8.71 21.19
C GLN A 108 -8.07 8.50 20.69
N ASN A 109 -8.28 7.45 19.91
CA ASN A 109 -9.60 6.95 19.57
C ASN A 109 -9.59 5.42 19.59
N ASP A 110 -10.75 4.84 19.84
CA ASP A 110 -10.99 3.41 19.94
C ASP A 110 -11.41 2.78 18.59
N LYS A 111 -11.53 3.59 17.53
CA LYS A 111 -12.05 3.17 16.21
C LYS A 111 -11.02 2.53 15.30
N GLY A 112 -9.74 2.65 15.61
CA GLY A 112 -8.65 2.13 14.77
C GLY A 112 -8.30 3.01 13.56
N ASP A 113 -8.86 4.21 13.43
CA ASP A 113 -8.51 5.12 12.32
C ASP A 113 -7.04 5.58 12.37
N LYS A 114 -6.36 5.42 13.51
CA LYS A 114 -4.94 5.75 13.71
C LYS A 114 -4.00 4.54 13.62
N LEU A 115 -4.47 3.42 13.09
CA LEU A 115 -3.65 2.22 12.95
C LEU A 115 -2.61 2.36 11.84
N SER A 116 -1.38 1.94 12.11
CA SER A 116 -0.48 1.45 11.08
C SER A 116 -0.38 -0.06 11.17
N PHE A 117 -0.30 -0.72 10.02
CA PHE A 117 -0.26 -2.18 9.92
C PHE A 117 0.59 -2.61 8.73
N THR A 118 1.08 -3.85 8.80
CA THR A 118 1.78 -4.49 7.68
C THR A 118 0.84 -5.42 6.95
N ILE A 119 1.07 -5.56 5.64
CA ILE A 119 0.39 -6.53 4.79
C ILE A 119 1.46 -7.38 4.12
N GLN A 120 1.27 -8.69 4.12
CA GLN A 120 2.01 -9.62 3.28
C GLN A 120 1.08 -10.19 2.22
N VAL A 121 1.49 -10.12 0.96
CA VAL A 121 0.74 -10.60 -0.19
C VAL A 121 1.56 -11.64 -0.92
N GLY A 122 0.94 -12.78 -1.23
CA GLY A 122 1.54 -13.84 -2.03
C GLY A 122 0.65 -14.18 -3.22
N GLY A 123 1.27 -14.47 -4.36
CA GLY A 123 0.54 -14.86 -5.56
C GLY A 123 1.44 -15.19 -6.73
N THR A 124 0.90 -15.06 -7.92
CA THR A 124 1.63 -15.30 -9.18
C THR A 124 1.61 -14.07 -10.08
N VAL A 125 2.68 -13.91 -10.84
CA VAL A 125 2.81 -12.89 -11.88
C VAL A 125 3.09 -13.60 -13.21
N LYS A 126 2.32 -13.25 -14.23
CA LYS A 126 2.46 -13.76 -15.60
C LYS A 126 3.06 -12.68 -16.50
N PHE A 127 4.20 -12.98 -17.10
CA PHE A 127 4.87 -12.15 -18.12
C PHE A 127 4.60 -12.73 -19.51
N GLY A 128 4.04 -11.94 -20.43
CA GLY A 128 3.77 -12.36 -21.81
C GLY A 128 2.31 -12.81 -22.08
N LYS A 129 1.96 -12.95 -23.37
CA LYS A 129 0.62 -13.37 -23.84
C LYS A 129 0.54 -14.89 -24.02
N GLY A 130 -0.68 -15.42 -23.95
CA GLY A 130 -0.98 -16.79 -24.37
C GLY A 130 -0.38 -17.87 -23.45
N GLU A 131 -0.17 -19.06 -24.00
CA GLU A 131 0.39 -20.22 -23.31
C GLU A 131 1.90 -20.08 -23.08
N ASP A 132 2.59 -19.26 -23.88
CA ASP A 132 4.04 -19.00 -23.77
C ASP A 132 4.40 -18.01 -22.65
N GLY A 133 3.41 -17.50 -21.92
CA GLY A 133 3.64 -16.55 -20.83
C GLY A 133 4.38 -17.22 -19.66
N THR A 134 5.47 -16.61 -19.21
CA THR A 134 6.23 -17.10 -18.05
C THR A 134 5.49 -16.72 -16.76
N ILE A 135 5.14 -17.72 -15.96
CA ILE A 135 4.53 -17.51 -14.64
C ILE A 135 5.62 -17.64 -13.58
N ARG A 136 5.65 -16.68 -12.66
CA ARG A 136 6.51 -16.69 -11.48
C ARG A 136 5.68 -16.49 -10.22
N ALA A 137 6.13 -17.02 -9.10
CA ALA A 137 5.57 -16.63 -7.82
C ALA A 137 6.08 -15.24 -7.44
N PHE A 138 5.30 -14.49 -6.67
CA PHE A 138 5.76 -13.25 -6.06
C PHE A 138 5.35 -13.19 -4.60
N ASN A 139 6.10 -12.39 -3.85
CA ASN A 139 5.75 -11.96 -2.51
C ASN A 139 5.98 -10.45 -2.39
N ASP A 140 4.95 -9.75 -1.91
CA ASP A 140 5.04 -8.33 -1.57
C ASP A 140 4.77 -8.14 -0.09
N ALA A 141 5.57 -7.30 0.55
CA ALA A 141 5.38 -6.83 1.92
C ALA A 141 5.20 -5.31 1.91
N PHE A 142 4.13 -4.84 2.55
CA PHE A 142 3.80 -3.42 2.66
C PHE A 142 3.70 -2.99 4.12
N MET A 143 4.08 -1.76 4.42
CA MET A 143 3.69 -1.05 5.64
C MET A 143 2.77 0.10 5.28
N LEU A 144 1.57 0.11 5.86
CA LEU A 144 0.54 1.09 5.61
C LEU A 144 0.35 2.00 6.83
N VAL A 145 0.16 3.29 6.56
CA VAL A 145 -0.08 4.32 7.57
C VAL A 145 -1.36 5.10 7.24
N PRO A 146 -2.00 5.73 8.23
CA PRO A 146 -3.22 6.51 8.00
C PRO A 146 -3.03 7.65 6.99
N HIS A 147 -3.99 7.81 6.08
CA HIS A 147 -4.08 8.99 5.21
C HIS A 147 -4.89 10.09 5.90
N TRP A 148 -4.22 11.04 6.51
CA TRP A 148 -4.86 12.08 7.33
C TRP A 148 -5.86 12.97 6.57
N GLU A 149 -5.65 13.18 5.28
CA GLU A 149 -6.54 13.92 4.40
C GLU A 149 -7.82 13.12 4.08
N ALA A 150 -7.75 11.79 4.03
CA ALA A 150 -8.89 10.90 3.79
C ALA A 150 -9.80 10.69 5.01
N GLN A 151 -9.38 11.15 6.19
CA GLN A 151 -10.14 11.01 7.45
C GLN A 151 -11.00 12.22 7.79
N GLY A 152 -10.90 13.30 7.01
CA GLY A 152 -11.73 14.48 7.19
C GLY A 152 -13.20 14.21 6.89
N ARG A 153 -14.10 14.93 7.58
CA ARG A 153 -15.56 14.83 7.38
C ARG A 153 -16.00 15.04 5.91
N ASN A 154 -15.23 15.84 5.16
CA ASN A 154 -15.50 16.18 3.75
C ASN A 154 -14.46 15.59 2.80
N ALA A 155 -13.74 14.54 3.21
CA ALA A 155 -12.75 13.89 2.36
C ALA A 155 -13.40 13.29 1.11
N ALA A 156 -12.72 13.39 -0.03
CA ALA A 156 -13.17 12.74 -1.25
C ALA A 156 -13.18 11.22 -1.06
N ARG A 157 -14.29 10.57 -1.43
CA ARG A 157 -14.46 9.11 -1.28
C ARG A 157 -13.47 8.28 -2.08
N THR A 158 -12.83 8.89 -3.08
CA THR A 158 -11.82 8.26 -3.94
C THR A 158 -10.44 8.20 -3.30
N LEU A 159 -10.20 8.90 -2.18
CA LEU A 159 -8.92 8.85 -1.49
C LEU A 159 -8.76 7.53 -0.76
N GLN A 160 -7.59 6.91 -0.91
CA GLN A 160 -7.21 5.76 -0.10
C GLN A 160 -7.15 6.18 1.37
N ARG A 161 -7.76 5.39 2.27
CA ARG A 161 -7.75 5.68 3.72
C ARG A 161 -6.40 5.38 4.38
N TRP A 162 -5.59 4.54 3.74
CA TRP A 162 -4.24 4.18 4.17
C TRP A 162 -3.28 4.28 2.99
N LEU A 163 -2.04 4.67 3.26
CA LEU A 163 -0.99 4.88 2.26
C LEU A 163 0.24 4.04 2.60
N ILE A 164 0.94 3.58 1.57
CA ILE A 164 2.18 2.81 1.64
C ILE A 164 3.32 3.74 2.05
N VAL A 165 3.93 3.46 3.21
CA VAL A 165 5.19 4.07 3.66
C VAL A 165 6.40 3.19 3.35
N SER A 166 6.21 1.87 3.27
CA SER A 166 7.25 0.93 2.87
C SER A 166 6.68 -0.17 1.98
N GLN A 167 7.44 -0.55 0.96
CA GLN A 167 7.17 -1.68 0.08
C GLN A 167 8.46 -2.48 -0.17
N ASN A 168 8.38 -3.79 -0.02
CA ASN A 168 9.38 -4.73 -0.48
C ASN A 168 8.72 -5.79 -1.36
N SER A 169 9.14 -5.89 -2.62
CA SER A 169 8.62 -6.87 -3.57
C SER A 169 9.70 -7.85 -4.00
N ARG A 170 9.33 -9.12 -4.14
CA ARG A 170 10.21 -10.18 -4.64
C ARG A 170 9.47 -11.07 -5.63
N TYR A 171 10.01 -11.18 -6.83
CA TYR A 171 9.62 -12.19 -7.82
C TYR A 171 10.55 -13.38 -7.67
N LEU A 172 9.98 -14.59 -7.64
CA LEU A 172 10.68 -15.84 -7.42
C LEU A 172 10.94 -16.56 -8.75
#